data_AF-R1AQ89-F1
#
_entry.id   AF-R1AQ89-F1
#
_cell.length_a   1.000
_cell.length_b   1.000
_cell.length_c   1.000
_cell.angle_alpha   90.00
_cell.angle_beta   90.00
_cell.angle_gamma   90.00
#
_symmetry.space_group_name_H-M   'P 1'
#
loop_
_entity.id
_entity.type
_entity.pdbx_description
1 polymer ?
#
loop_
_entity_poly.entity_id
_entity_poly.type
_entity_poly.pdbx_seq_one_letter_code
_entity_poly.pdbx_strand_id
1 'polypeptide(L)'
;MNNLFKKIAIYFVLISIIISSSSFGFADSPFLIHERKTIENISSGVVHEHIQRFTSNGWLNVNVLRVNIQDQYTEIGSLFSDEGISKKEKLTQMMKNSNAVAGINGDFFYWNKYFSPLGTVVNNNELISSPSFAKEPLSVFTIDNNENPFLSYWGWNIKVIPENSDPISVRVKNKATSNYTVIGLYDKNWSSETFGNLIYDDMTEVIVINDTVTDIRVGQEPIDMPENGYILVGRVKLVKRY
;
A
#
# COMPACT_ATOMS: atom_id res chain seq x y z
N MET A 1 -50.33 47.94 -8.35
CA MET A 1 -49.00 47.58 -8.91
C MET A 1 -49.21 46.55 -10.02
N ASN A 2 -48.82 46.87 -11.26
CA ASN A 2 -49.17 46.10 -12.46
C ASN A 2 -48.63 44.66 -12.38
N ASN A 3 -49.43 43.64 -12.75
CA ASN A 3 -49.03 42.22 -12.67
C ASN A 3 -47.74 41.90 -13.45
N LEU A 4 -47.47 42.69 -14.50
CA LEU A 4 -46.23 42.62 -15.27
C LEU A 4 -45.00 43.05 -14.44
N PHE A 5 -45.14 44.11 -13.63
CA PHE A 5 -44.06 44.63 -12.79
C PHE A 5 -43.67 43.65 -11.67
N LYS A 6 -44.66 42.96 -11.09
CA LYS A 6 -44.43 41.88 -10.10
C LYS A 6 -43.68 40.70 -10.71
N LYS A 7 -44.03 40.27 -11.93
CA LYS A 7 -43.33 39.18 -12.63
C LYS A 7 -41.89 39.53 -12.96
N ILE A 8 -41.63 40.75 -13.44
CA ILE A 8 -40.27 41.23 -13.73
C ILE A 8 -39.43 41.28 -12.45
N ALA A 9 -39.98 41.81 -11.35
CA ALA A 9 -39.28 41.85 -10.07
C ALA A 9 -38.92 40.45 -9.55
N ILE A 10 -39.81 39.46 -9.69
CA ILE A 10 -39.55 38.07 -9.29
C ILE A 10 -38.44 37.45 -10.14
N TYR A 11 -38.45 37.66 -11.46
CA TYR A 11 -37.38 37.18 -12.34
C TYR A 11 -36.03 37.81 -11.99
N PHE A 12 -36.01 39.10 -11.66
CA PHE A 12 -34.79 39.80 -11.25
C PHE A 12 -34.23 39.26 -9.92
N VAL A 13 -35.10 38.93 -8.97
CA VAL A 13 -34.70 38.32 -7.70
C VAL A 13 -34.16 36.90 -7.92
N LEU A 14 -34.82 36.09 -8.75
CA LEU A 14 -34.36 34.73 -9.07
C LEU A 14 -33.00 34.73 -9.79
N ILE A 15 -32.79 35.64 -10.74
CA ILE A 15 -31.49 35.81 -11.42
C ILE A 15 -30.41 36.25 -10.43
N SER A 16 -30.73 37.20 -9.54
CA SER A 16 -29.80 37.67 -8.50
C SER A 16 -29.38 36.53 -7.55
N ILE A 17 -30.30 35.64 -7.18
CA ILE A 17 -30.01 34.46 -6.33
C ILE A 17 -29.12 33.44 -7.06
N ILE A 18 -29.32 33.25 -8.36
CA ILE A 18 -28.48 32.35 -9.18
C ILE A 18 -27.05 32.91 -9.33
N ILE A 19 -26.90 34.22 -9.51
CA ILE A 19 -25.58 34.86 -9.66
C ILE A 19 -24.82 34.91 -8.32
N SER A 20 -25.53 35.10 -7.20
CA SER A 20 -24.91 35.17 -5.86
C SER A 20 -24.60 33.80 -5.25
N SER A 21 -25.06 32.70 -5.84
CA SER A 21 -24.73 31.33 -5.40
C SER A 21 -23.50 30.73 -6.10
N SER A 22 -22.97 31.39 -7.14
CA SER A 22 -21.72 31.01 -7.80
C SER A 22 -20.50 31.72 -7.17
N SER A 23 -20.10 31.27 -5.98
CA SER A 23 -18.76 31.57 -5.46
C SER A 23 -17.74 30.73 -6.23
N PHE A 24 -17.12 31.30 -7.26
CA PHE A 24 -15.90 30.73 -7.83
C PHE A 24 -14.76 30.91 -6.81
N GLY A 25 -14.55 29.91 -5.96
CA GLY A 25 -13.35 29.82 -5.14
C GLY A 25 -12.15 29.57 -6.05
N PHE A 26 -11.47 30.62 -6.49
CA PHE A 26 -10.14 30.48 -7.09
C PHE A 26 -9.18 30.13 -5.95
N ALA A 27 -8.85 28.84 -5.83
CA ALA A 27 -7.69 28.44 -5.04
C ALA A 27 -6.46 29.01 -5.73
N ASP A 28 -5.90 30.09 -5.17
CA ASP A 28 -4.72 30.74 -5.73
C ASP A 28 -3.54 29.75 -5.64
N SER A 29 -3.10 29.24 -6.78
CA SER A 29 -1.97 28.33 -6.82
C SER A 29 -0.71 29.13 -6.49
N PRO A 30 0.12 28.71 -5.51
CA PRO A 30 1.28 29.48 -5.13
C PRO A 30 2.20 29.75 -6.32
N PHE A 31 2.53 31.03 -6.56
CA PHE A 31 3.44 31.39 -7.64
C PHE A 31 4.90 31.27 -7.19
N LEU A 32 5.78 30.90 -8.12
CA LEU A 32 7.20 30.75 -7.87
C LEU A 32 7.88 32.14 -7.85
N ILE A 33 8.61 32.44 -6.77
CA ILE A 33 9.42 33.65 -6.62
C ILE A 33 10.88 33.36 -6.97
N HIS A 34 11.40 32.23 -6.48
CA HIS A 34 12.79 31.83 -6.71
C HIS A 34 12.94 30.31 -6.67
N GLU A 35 13.87 29.76 -7.44
CA GLU A 35 14.26 28.35 -7.38
C GLU A 35 15.78 28.22 -7.42
N ARG A 36 16.32 27.36 -6.56
CA ARG A 36 17.69 26.87 -6.64
C ARG A 36 17.67 25.36 -6.76
N LYS A 37 18.54 24.81 -7.60
CA LYS A 37 18.69 23.37 -7.82
C LYS A 37 20.17 22.96 -7.72
N THR A 38 20.45 21.90 -6.98
CA THR A 38 21.74 21.20 -6.94
C THR A 38 21.55 19.77 -7.45
N ILE A 39 22.49 19.28 -8.25
CA ILE A 39 22.43 17.96 -8.91
C ILE A 39 23.67 17.17 -8.50
N GLU A 40 23.47 15.91 -8.12
CA GLU A 40 24.53 14.97 -7.75
C GLU A 40 24.30 13.63 -8.47
N ASN A 41 25.34 13.10 -9.12
CA ASN A 41 25.28 11.77 -9.72
C ASN A 41 25.56 10.73 -8.62
N ILE A 42 24.58 9.86 -8.35
CA ILE A 42 24.69 8.81 -7.33
C ILE A 42 25.31 7.54 -7.95
N SER A 43 24.90 7.20 -9.17
CA SER A 43 25.43 6.09 -9.96
C SER A 43 25.33 6.40 -11.46
N SER A 44 25.64 5.43 -12.34
CA SER A 44 25.49 5.58 -13.81
C SER A 44 24.06 5.89 -14.24
N GLY A 45 23.08 5.27 -13.59
CA GLY A 45 21.66 5.41 -13.92
C GLY A 45 20.85 6.23 -12.92
N VAL A 46 21.45 6.76 -11.84
CA VAL A 46 20.73 7.47 -10.78
C VAL A 46 21.33 8.84 -10.50
N VAL A 47 20.48 9.86 -10.55
CA VAL A 47 20.81 11.27 -10.24
C VAL A 47 19.91 11.78 -9.13
N HIS A 48 20.50 12.42 -8.11
CA HIS A 48 19.78 13.15 -7.09
C HIS A 48 19.70 14.64 -7.45
N GLU A 49 18.51 15.22 -7.32
CA GLU A 49 18.29 16.66 -7.40
C GLU A 49 17.72 17.17 -6.08
N HIS A 50 18.38 18.15 -5.49
CA HIS A 50 17.86 18.90 -4.36
C HIS A 50 17.41 20.28 -4.85
N ILE A 51 16.11 20.54 -4.73
CA ILE A 51 15.42 21.70 -5.27
C ILE A 51 14.83 22.50 -4.11
N GLN A 52 15.24 23.76 -3.98
CA GLN A 52 14.68 24.71 -3.03
C GLN A 52 13.85 25.74 -3.78
N ARG A 53 12.54 25.76 -3.56
CA ARG A 53 11.61 26.71 -4.17
C ARG A 53 11.11 27.70 -3.13
N PHE A 54 11.24 28.98 -3.40
CA PHE A 54 10.53 30.02 -2.68
C PHE A 54 9.28 30.38 -3.47
N THR A 55 8.11 30.13 -2.87
CA THR A 55 6.80 30.43 -3.46
C THR A 55 6.10 31.52 -2.66
N SER A 56 5.00 32.06 -3.17
CA SER A 56 4.13 32.99 -2.43
C SER A 56 3.62 32.41 -1.09
N ASN A 57 3.61 31.08 -0.94
CA ASN A 57 3.20 30.39 0.29
C ASN A 57 4.40 30.00 1.19
N GLY A 58 5.62 30.34 0.82
CA GLY A 58 6.84 30.05 1.57
C GLY A 58 7.80 29.08 0.88
N TRP A 59 8.76 28.57 1.64
CA TRP A 59 9.83 27.71 1.15
C TRP A 59 9.39 26.24 1.05
N LEU A 60 9.75 25.61 -0.06
CA LEU A 60 9.66 24.17 -0.29
C LEU A 60 11.07 23.60 -0.47
N ASN A 61 11.32 22.47 0.19
CA ASN A 61 12.53 21.68 0.01
C ASN A 61 12.14 20.33 -0.60
N VAL A 62 12.61 20.06 -1.81
CA VAL A 62 12.22 18.89 -2.62
C VAL A 62 13.46 18.08 -2.98
N ASN A 63 13.40 16.78 -2.73
CA ASN A 63 14.41 15.81 -3.15
C ASN A 63 13.82 14.95 -4.27
N VAL A 64 14.54 14.84 -5.38
CA VAL A 64 14.13 14.05 -6.55
C VAL A 64 15.23 13.04 -6.85
N LEU A 65 14.85 11.78 -7.03
CA LEU A 65 15.71 10.78 -7.66
C LEU A 65 15.24 10.62 -9.10
N ARG A 66 16.14 10.86 -10.05
CA ARG A 66 15.93 10.53 -11.46
C ARG A 66 16.64 9.21 -11.73
N VAL A 67 15.88 8.22 -12.17
CA VAL A 67 16.36 6.88 -12.42
C VAL A 67 16.17 6.56 -13.90
N ASN A 68 17.26 6.18 -14.58
CA ASN A 68 17.22 5.62 -15.92
C ASN A 68 16.91 4.13 -15.84
N ILE A 69 15.65 3.76 -16.04
CA ILE A 69 15.19 2.36 -15.99
C ILE A 69 15.69 1.50 -17.16
N GLN A 70 16.32 2.10 -18.17
CA GLN A 70 16.93 1.42 -19.32
C GLN A 70 18.45 1.18 -19.11
N ASP A 71 19.01 1.64 -17.99
CA ASP A 71 20.42 1.39 -17.66
C ASP A 71 20.58 -0.04 -17.14
N GLN A 72 21.38 -0.86 -17.83
CA GLN A 72 21.57 -2.29 -17.50
C GLN A 72 22.16 -2.56 -16.10
N TYR A 73 22.65 -1.53 -15.41
CA TYR A 73 23.22 -1.61 -14.06
C TYR A 73 22.30 -1.02 -13.00
N THR A 74 21.07 -0.64 -13.37
CA THR A 74 20.11 0.04 -12.49
C THR A 74 18.80 -0.74 -12.43
N GLU A 75 18.40 -1.11 -11.22
CA GLU A 75 17.14 -1.78 -10.95
C GLU A 75 16.32 -0.96 -9.93
N ILE A 76 14.99 -0.99 -10.08
CA ILE A 76 14.06 -0.45 -9.10
C ILE A 76 13.33 -1.62 -8.44
N GLY A 77 13.50 -1.76 -7.13
CA GLY A 77 12.85 -2.77 -6.31
C GLY A 77 12.10 -2.21 -5.12
N SER A 78 11.30 -3.06 -4.48
CA SER A 78 10.63 -2.73 -3.22
C SER A 78 11.55 -3.06 -2.04
N LEU A 79 11.67 -2.14 -1.09
CA LEU A 79 12.38 -2.37 0.17
C LEU A 79 11.39 -2.63 1.31
N PHE A 80 11.63 -3.68 2.08
CA PHE A 80 10.94 -4.01 3.33
C PHE A 80 11.95 -4.63 4.30
N SER A 81 11.54 -4.84 5.55
CA SER A 81 12.45 -5.38 6.57
C SER A 81 12.86 -6.82 6.26
N ASP A 82 14.13 -7.15 6.46
CA ASP A 82 14.64 -8.52 6.30
C ASP A 82 14.09 -9.48 7.38
N GLU A 83 13.57 -8.93 8.48
CA GLU A 83 12.81 -9.68 9.50
C GLU A 83 11.36 -9.98 9.06
N GLY A 84 10.97 -9.55 7.86
CA GLY A 84 9.65 -9.73 7.28
C GLY A 84 8.85 -8.42 7.17
N ILE A 85 7.94 -8.39 6.20
CA ILE A 85 7.12 -7.22 5.84
C ILE A 85 6.17 -6.77 6.96
N SER A 86 6.03 -7.58 8.01
CA SER A 86 5.24 -7.23 9.19
C SER A 86 6.00 -6.42 10.25
N LYS A 87 7.31 -6.21 10.05
CA LYS A 87 8.18 -5.40 10.90
C LYS A 87 8.38 -4.02 10.30
N LYS A 88 8.43 -3.02 11.17
CA LYS A 88 8.81 -1.66 10.77
C LYS A 88 10.33 -1.51 10.85
N GLU A 89 10.90 -0.86 9.85
CA GLU A 89 12.31 -0.57 9.82
C GLU A 89 12.54 0.82 9.22
N LYS A 90 13.64 1.47 9.61
CA LYS A 90 14.02 2.75 9.01
C LYS A 90 14.45 2.49 7.57
N LEU A 91 14.02 3.34 6.64
CA LEU A 91 14.46 3.28 5.23
C LEU A 91 15.98 3.23 5.09
N THR A 92 16.70 3.99 5.90
CA THR A 92 18.17 4.00 5.89
C THR A 92 18.79 2.67 6.31
N GLN A 93 18.09 1.85 7.11
CA GLN A 93 18.55 0.52 7.47
C GLN A 93 18.17 -0.49 6.38
N MET A 94 16.93 -0.44 5.86
CA MET A 94 16.52 -1.28 4.73
C MET A 94 17.44 -1.09 3.51
N MET A 95 17.83 0.16 3.21
CA MET A 95 18.81 0.44 2.15
C MET A 95 20.18 -0.16 2.43
N LYS A 96 20.66 -0.11 3.68
CA LYS A 96 21.95 -0.71 4.05
C LYS A 96 21.92 -2.22 3.88
N ASN A 97 20.87 -2.89 4.35
CA ASN A 97 20.82 -4.34 4.30
C ASN A 97 20.70 -4.86 2.86
N SER A 98 19.95 -4.15 2.01
CA SER A 98 19.77 -4.47 0.58
C SER A 98 20.90 -3.97 -0.33
N ASN A 99 21.85 -3.19 0.20
CA ASN A 99 22.86 -2.46 -0.59
C ASN A 99 22.27 -1.50 -1.64
N ALA A 100 21.07 -0.97 -1.40
CA ALA A 100 20.46 0.02 -2.27
C ALA A 100 21.22 1.35 -2.22
N VAL A 101 21.52 1.93 -3.39
CA VAL A 101 22.27 3.19 -3.51
C VAL A 101 21.43 4.44 -3.21
N ALA A 102 20.10 4.33 -3.34
CA ALA A 102 19.14 5.39 -3.03
C ALA A 102 17.76 4.78 -2.73
N GLY A 103 16.90 5.50 -2.03
CA GLY A 103 15.55 5.04 -1.71
C GLY A 103 14.65 6.17 -1.22
N ILE A 104 13.34 5.96 -1.36
CA ILE A 104 12.29 6.82 -0.81
C ILE A 104 11.30 5.96 -0.01
N ASN A 105 10.55 6.57 0.89
CA ASN A 105 9.41 5.88 1.50
C ASN A 105 8.36 5.62 0.42
N GLY A 106 7.76 4.42 0.45
CA GLY A 106 6.76 3.98 -0.53
C GLY A 106 5.34 4.05 0.02
N ASP A 107 4.79 2.89 0.33
CA ASP A 107 3.36 2.68 0.62
C ASP A 107 2.90 3.22 1.99
N PHE A 108 1.60 3.39 2.13
CA PHE A 108 0.95 3.46 3.43
C PHE A 108 1.04 2.11 4.14
N PHE A 109 0.99 2.13 5.47
CA PHE A 109 1.09 0.91 6.25
C PHE A 109 0.16 0.94 7.45
N TYR A 110 -0.33 -0.25 7.80
CA TYR A 110 -1.17 -0.47 8.96
C TYR A 110 -0.34 -0.31 10.24
N TRP A 111 -0.83 0.50 11.18
CA TRP A 111 -0.15 0.79 12.45
C TRP A 111 -0.95 0.24 13.63
N ASN A 112 -0.84 -1.06 13.89
CA ASN A 112 -1.45 -1.71 15.05
C ASN A 112 -0.53 -2.83 15.59
N LYS A 113 -1.08 -3.94 16.08
CA LYS A 113 -0.35 -5.07 16.68
C LYS A 113 0.66 -5.72 15.71
N TYR A 114 0.41 -5.67 14.40
CA TYR A 114 1.39 -5.93 13.35
C TYR A 114 1.43 -4.74 12.38
N PHE A 115 2.62 -4.46 11.85
CA PHE A 115 2.78 -3.57 10.71
C PHE A 115 2.49 -4.36 9.44
N SER A 116 2.01 -3.72 8.38
CA SER A 116 2.01 -4.30 7.04
C SER A 116 1.66 -3.20 6.03
N PRO A 117 2.16 -3.26 4.79
CA PRO A 117 1.75 -2.37 3.72
C PRO A 117 0.25 -2.48 3.48
N LEU A 118 -0.40 -1.37 3.12
CA LEU A 118 -1.81 -1.39 2.74
C LEU A 118 -1.96 -1.82 1.28
N GLY A 119 -1.15 -1.26 0.40
CA GLY A 119 -1.09 -1.57 -1.02
C GLY A 119 -0.41 -2.91 -1.32
N THR A 120 -0.23 -3.11 -2.63
CA THR A 120 0.45 -4.28 -3.18
C THR A 120 1.95 -4.11 -3.09
N VAL A 121 2.65 -5.17 -2.71
CA VAL A 121 4.12 -5.23 -2.82
C VAL A 121 4.48 -6.39 -3.72
N VAL A 122 5.21 -6.08 -4.78
CA VAL A 122 5.81 -7.06 -5.69
C VAL A 122 7.32 -6.87 -5.61
N ASN A 123 8.04 -7.98 -5.52
CA ASN A 123 9.50 -7.99 -5.55
C ASN A 123 9.98 -9.24 -6.26
N ASN A 124 10.98 -9.14 -7.13
CA ASN A 124 11.52 -10.29 -7.88
C ASN A 124 10.44 -11.15 -8.57
N ASN A 125 9.46 -10.50 -9.21
CA ASN A 125 8.31 -11.16 -9.85
C ASN A 125 7.41 -11.99 -8.92
N GLU A 126 7.57 -11.86 -7.60
CA GLU A 126 6.74 -12.49 -6.59
C GLU A 126 5.77 -11.46 -5.97
N LEU A 127 4.50 -11.86 -5.79
CA LEU A 127 3.57 -11.09 -4.98
C LEU A 127 3.95 -11.24 -3.51
N ILE A 128 4.64 -10.26 -2.94
CA ILE A 128 5.02 -10.27 -1.53
C ILE A 128 3.81 -9.99 -0.64
N SER A 129 3.00 -8.98 -0.96
CA SER A 129 1.77 -8.63 -0.24
C SER A 129 0.66 -8.28 -1.21
N SER A 130 -0.56 -8.79 -0.96
CA SER A 130 -1.71 -8.56 -1.84
C SER A 130 -2.16 -7.08 -1.82
N PRO A 131 -3.00 -6.64 -2.77
CA PRO A 131 -3.71 -5.37 -2.59
C PRO A 131 -4.60 -5.35 -1.33
N SER A 132 -4.93 -4.16 -0.82
CA SER A 132 -5.86 -3.99 0.30
C SER A 132 -7.27 -4.40 -0.10
N PHE A 133 -7.95 -5.20 0.72
CA PHE A 133 -9.35 -5.55 0.53
C PHE A 133 -10.36 -4.48 0.94
N ALA A 134 -9.88 -3.26 1.21
CA ALA A 134 -10.72 -2.09 1.43
C ALA A 134 -11.61 -1.77 0.22
N LYS A 135 -12.65 -0.98 0.47
CA LYS A 135 -13.63 -0.59 -0.56
C LYS A 135 -12.99 0.23 -1.68
N GLU A 136 -12.04 1.10 -1.33
CA GLU A 136 -11.32 1.94 -2.29
C GLU A 136 -9.96 1.30 -2.61
N PRO A 137 -9.67 0.99 -3.89
CA PRO A 137 -8.41 0.38 -4.27
C PRO A 137 -7.27 1.40 -4.15
N LEU A 138 -6.10 0.92 -3.72
CA LEU A 138 -4.87 1.71 -3.74
C LEU A 138 -4.21 1.57 -5.11
N SER A 139 -3.65 2.66 -5.62
CA SER A 139 -2.91 2.64 -6.89
C SER A 139 -1.63 1.84 -6.73
N VAL A 140 -1.32 1.02 -7.71
CA VAL A 140 -0.09 0.23 -7.80
C VAL A 140 0.79 0.85 -8.88
N PHE A 141 2.04 1.14 -8.51
CA PHE A 141 3.11 1.43 -9.45
C PHE A 141 3.87 0.15 -9.74
N THR A 142 4.04 -0.18 -11.01
CA THR A 142 4.78 -1.36 -11.45
C THR A 142 5.62 -1.06 -12.67
N ILE A 143 6.67 -1.85 -12.83
CA ILE A 143 7.53 -1.89 -14.01
C ILE A 143 7.42 -3.32 -14.55
N ASP A 144 7.08 -3.47 -15.83
CA ASP A 144 7.02 -4.80 -16.45
C ASP A 144 8.43 -5.31 -16.84
N ASN A 145 8.49 -6.56 -17.32
CA ASN A 145 9.75 -7.18 -17.76
C ASN A 145 10.41 -6.49 -18.98
N ASN A 146 9.71 -5.56 -19.63
CA ASN A 146 10.24 -4.75 -20.74
C ASN A 146 10.54 -3.31 -20.28
N GLU A 147 10.69 -3.09 -18.97
CA GLU A 147 11.01 -1.80 -18.36
C GLU A 147 9.96 -0.70 -18.62
N ASN A 148 8.69 -1.08 -18.83
CA ASN A 148 7.61 -0.10 -18.97
C ASN A 148 6.98 0.21 -17.61
N PRO A 149 7.04 1.47 -17.14
CA PRO A 149 6.37 1.87 -15.91
C PRO A 149 4.89 2.16 -16.16
N PHE A 150 4.02 1.73 -15.25
CA PHE A 150 2.60 2.07 -15.29
C PHE A 150 1.98 2.20 -13.89
N LEU A 151 0.92 3.00 -13.81
CA LEU A 151 0.08 3.17 -12.64
C LEU A 151 -1.29 2.58 -12.93
N SER A 152 -1.76 1.71 -12.05
CA SER A 152 -3.04 1.04 -12.24
C SER A 152 -3.70 0.68 -10.91
N TYR A 153 -4.95 0.25 -10.97
CA TYR A 153 -5.66 -0.37 -9.84
C TYR A 153 -5.80 -1.85 -10.12
N TRP A 154 -5.33 -2.69 -9.20
CA TRP A 154 -5.37 -4.13 -9.40
C TRP A 154 -6.62 -4.73 -8.75
N GLY A 155 -7.33 -5.55 -9.52
CA GLY A 155 -8.22 -6.56 -8.97
C GLY A 155 -7.42 -7.81 -8.64
N TRP A 156 -7.79 -8.54 -7.59
CA TRP A 156 -7.11 -9.77 -7.21
C TRP A 156 -8.11 -10.81 -6.68
N ASN A 157 -7.76 -12.07 -6.90
CA ASN A 157 -8.47 -13.23 -6.38
C ASN A 157 -7.42 -14.28 -6.02
N ILE A 158 -7.31 -14.60 -4.74
CA ILE A 158 -6.40 -15.63 -4.24
C ILE A 158 -7.27 -16.80 -3.78
N LYS A 159 -6.92 -18.01 -4.20
CA LYS A 159 -7.63 -19.23 -3.83
C LYS A 159 -6.64 -20.31 -3.44
N VAL A 160 -7.00 -21.08 -2.43
CA VAL A 160 -6.39 -22.39 -2.17
C VAL A 160 -7.34 -23.43 -2.77
N ILE A 161 -6.81 -24.36 -3.55
CA ILE A 161 -7.59 -25.38 -4.25
C ILE A 161 -7.17 -26.75 -3.69
N PRO A 162 -7.93 -27.30 -2.74
CA PRO A 162 -7.65 -28.65 -2.25
C PRO A 162 -7.98 -29.69 -3.33
N GLU A 163 -7.32 -30.85 -3.27
CA GLU A 163 -7.42 -31.89 -4.31
C GLU A 163 -8.86 -32.37 -4.57
N ASN A 164 -9.68 -32.48 -3.52
CA ASN A 164 -11.02 -33.08 -3.58
C ASN A 164 -12.12 -32.20 -2.95
N SER A 165 -11.96 -30.87 -2.96
CA SER A 165 -12.97 -29.97 -2.41
C SER A 165 -13.08 -28.65 -3.19
N ASP A 166 -14.12 -27.89 -2.88
CA ASP A 166 -14.29 -26.56 -3.46
C ASP A 166 -13.13 -25.61 -3.11
N PRO A 167 -12.76 -24.69 -4.03
CA PRO A 167 -11.75 -23.68 -3.77
C PRO A 167 -12.11 -22.80 -2.56
N ILE A 168 -11.12 -22.59 -1.70
CA ILE A 168 -11.22 -21.73 -0.53
C ILE A 168 -10.71 -20.34 -0.91
N SER A 169 -11.55 -19.32 -0.74
CA SER A 169 -11.17 -17.93 -1.00
C SER A 169 -10.24 -17.40 0.08
N VAL A 170 -9.08 -16.89 -0.34
CA VAL A 170 -8.11 -16.18 0.51
C VAL A 170 -8.26 -14.69 0.27
N ARG A 171 -8.49 -13.92 1.34
CA ARG A 171 -8.77 -12.48 1.23
C ARG A 171 -7.50 -11.64 1.08
N VAL A 172 -6.43 -12.06 1.74
CA VAL A 172 -5.16 -11.33 1.81
C VAL A 172 -3.96 -12.27 1.75
N LYS A 173 -2.84 -11.79 1.19
CA LYS A 173 -1.51 -12.39 1.34
C LYS A 173 -0.63 -11.42 2.12
N ASN A 174 0.04 -11.90 3.18
CA ASN A 174 0.99 -11.14 3.99
C ASN A 174 0.49 -9.72 4.32
N LYS A 175 -0.73 -9.61 4.85
CA LYS A 175 -1.33 -8.32 5.20
C LYS A 175 -2.17 -8.44 6.45
N ALA A 176 -1.97 -7.54 7.40
CA ALA A 176 -2.76 -7.49 8.62
C ALA A 176 -4.24 -7.24 8.29
N THR A 177 -5.12 -7.85 9.08
CA THR A 177 -6.56 -7.58 9.06
C THR A 177 -7.03 -7.21 10.45
N SER A 178 -8.17 -6.51 10.56
CA SER A 178 -8.61 -5.93 11.83
C SER A 178 -8.90 -6.96 12.92
N ASN A 179 -9.45 -8.11 12.56
CA ASN A 179 -9.89 -9.14 13.51
C ASN A 179 -9.58 -10.57 13.06
N TYR A 180 -8.92 -10.75 11.91
CA TYR A 180 -8.58 -12.05 11.33
C TYR A 180 -9.77 -12.99 11.14
N THR A 181 -11.00 -12.47 11.01
CA THR A 181 -12.20 -13.29 10.71
C THR A 181 -12.37 -13.61 9.24
N VAL A 182 -11.34 -13.34 8.43
CA VAL A 182 -11.23 -13.74 7.02
C VAL A 182 -9.99 -14.62 6.89
N ILE A 183 -9.99 -15.52 5.91
CA ILE A 183 -8.82 -16.36 5.65
C ILE A 183 -7.73 -15.51 4.99
N GLY A 184 -6.55 -15.46 5.60
CA GLY A 184 -5.34 -14.88 5.03
C GLY A 184 -4.27 -15.95 4.81
N LEU A 185 -3.44 -15.75 3.80
CA LEU A 185 -2.25 -16.56 3.53
C LEU A 185 -1.02 -15.79 3.99
N TYR A 186 -0.12 -16.46 4.72
CA TYR A 186 1.12 -15.86 5.20
C TYR A 186 2.29 -16.81 4.98
N ASP A 187 3.43 -16.27 4.58
CA ASP A 187 4.65 -17.03 4.32
C ASP A 187 5.85 -16.34 4.98
N LYS A 188 7.08 -16.80 4.70
CA LYS A 188 8.31 -16.24 5.28
C LYS A 188 8.52 -14.77 5.01
N ASN A 189 7.90 -14.19 3.99
CA ASN A 189 7.97 -12.75 3.76
C ASN A 189 7.17 -11.96 4.82
N TRP A 190 6.26 -12.60 5.57
CA TRP A 190 5.54 -11.95 6.67
C TRP A 190 6.43 -11.70 7.89
N SER A 191 7.04 -12.76 8.40
CA SER A 191 7.79 -12.82 9.66
C SER A 191 8.54 -14.16 9.72
N SER A 192 9.58 -14.26 10.55
CA SER A 192 10.29 -15.52 10.81
C SER A 192 9.44 -16.56 11.55
N GLU A 193 8.44 -16.12 12.30
CA GLU A 193 7.52 -16.98 13.07
C GLU A 193 6.06 -16.81 12.59
N THR A 194 5.25 -17.84 12.81
CA THR A 194 3.80 -17.82 12.64
C THR A 194 3.13 -16.89 13.67
N PHE A 195 1.81 -16.73 13.60
CA PHE A 195 1.10 -15.88 14.56
C PHE A 195 0.97 -16.54 15.93
N GLY A 196 0.73 -17.85 15.95
CA GLY A 196 0.32 -18.57 17.15
C GLY A 196 -0.84 -17.86 17.86
N ASN A 197 -0.74 -17.75 19.18
CA ASN A 197 -1.68 -17.05 20.05
C ASN A 197 -1.29 -15.57 20.32
N LEU A 198 -0.28 -15.02 19.63
CA LEU A 198 0.25 -13.69 19.94
C LEU A 198 -0.76 -12.57 19.70
N ILE A 199 -1.63 -12.70 18.68
CA ILE A 199 -2.69 -11.71 18.41
C ILE A 199 -3.93 -12.00 19.23
N TYR A 200 -4.45 -13.22 19.08
CA TYR A 200 -5.64 -13.71 19.74
C TYR A 200 -5.45 -15.18 20.13
N ASP A 201 -6.01 -15.55 21.27
CA ASP A 201 -5.89 -16.88 21.86
C ASP A 201 -6.63 -17.98 21.05
N ASP A 202 -7.51 -17.59 20.12
CA ASP A 202 -8.33 -18.47 19.28
C ASP A 202 -7.90 -18.46 17.80
N MET A 203 -6.68 -18.00 17.50
CA MET A 203 -6.12 -18.06 16.14
C MET A 203 -6.05 -19.51 15.65
N THR A 204 -6.60 -19.77 14.46
CA THR A 204 -6.45 -21.05 13.76
C THR A 204 -5.42 -20.90 12.66
N GLU A 205 -4.41 -21.77 12.68
CA GLU A 205 -3.34 -21.83 11.69
C GLU A 205 -3.34 -23.21 11.02
N VAL A 206 -3.43 -23.24 9.69
CA VAL A 206 -3.22 -24.45 8.89
C VAL A 206 -1.84 -24.35 8.28
N ILE A 207 -0.95 -25.26 8.65
CA ILE A 207 0.44 -25.28 8.18
C ILE A 207 0.51 -26.11 6.90
N VAL A 208 1.01 -25.50 5.82
CA VAL A 208 1.16 -26.14 4.51
C VAL A 208 2.63 -26.15 4.13
N ILE A 209 3.18 -27.32 3.86
CA ILE A 209 4.57 -27.53 3.45
C ILE A 209 4.58 -28.40 2.20
N ASN A 210 5.26 -27.97 1.15
CA ASN A 210 5.30 -28.67 -0.14
C ASN A 210 3.88 -29.06 -0.62
N ASP A 211 2.96 -28.08 -0.64
CA ASP A 211 1.56 -28.23 -1.01
C ASP A 211 0.74 -29.25 -0.20
N THR A 212 1.27 -29.72 0.94
CA THR A 212 0.62 -30.68 1.83
C THR A 212 0.32 -30.04 3.17
N VAL A 213 -0.90 -30.23 3.69
CA VAL A 213 -1.24 -29.83 5.07
C VAL A 213 -0.49 -30.73 6.04
N THR A 214 0.38 -30.15 6.86
CA THR A 214 1.20 -30.89 7.84
C THR A 214 0.69 -30.75 9.26
N ASP A 215 -0.01 -29.66 9.58
CA ASP A 215 -0.54 -29.41 10.93
C ASP A 215 -1.74 -28.45 10.89
N ILE A 216 -2.62 -28.55 11.89
CA ILE A 216 -3.72 -27.61 12.14
C ILE A 216 -3.70 -27.25 13.61
N ARG A 217 -3.44 -25.98 13.91
CA ARG A 217 -3.19 -25.46 15.25
C ARG A 217 -4.27 -24.46 15.62
N VAL A 218 -4.76 -24.53 16.85
CA VAL A 218 -5.73 -23.54 17.39
C VAL A 218 -5.20 -23.02 18.71
N GLY A 219 -4.92 -21.72 18.79
CA GLY A 219 -4.51 -21.06 20.02
C GLY A 219 -3.19 -21.53 20.62
N GLN A 220 -2.33 -22.15 19.81
CA GLN A 220 -1.01 -22.62 20.24
C GLN A 220 0.05 -21.52 20.11
N GLU A 221 1.18 -21.70 20.79
CA GLU A 221 2.34 -20.82 20.63
C GLU A 221 2.84 -20.80 19.17
N PRO A 222 3.49 -19.69 18.75
CA PRO A 222 4.12 -19.59 17.44
C PRO A 222 5.16 -20.69 17.19
N ILE A 223 5.36 -21.02 15.92
CA ILE A 223 6.48 -21.82 15.43
C ILE A 223 7.22 -21.04 14.34
N ASP A 224 8.39 -21.51 13.95
CA ASP A 224 9.09 -20.99 12.78
C ASP A 224 8.19 -21.10 11.53
N MET A 225 8.18 -20.04 10.73
CA MET A 225 7.46 -20.01 9.46
C MET A 225 8.08 -21.03 8.50
N PRO A 226 7.29 -21.87 7.81
CA PRO A 226 7.85 -22.87 6.89
C PRO A 226 8.66 -22.24 5.75
N GLU A 227 9.86 -22.75 5.50
CA GLU A 227 10.74 -22.27 4.40
C GLU A 227 10.17 -22.54 3.02
N ASN A 228 9.60 -23.74 2.82
CA ASN A 228 8.98 -24.19 1.57
C ASN A 228 7.48 -24.36 1.74
N GLY A 229 6.83 -23.32 2.28
CA GLY A 229 5.43 -23.40 2.64
C GLY A 229 4.82 -22.07 3.02
N TYR A 230 3.62 -22.17 3.56
CA TYR A 230 2.84 -21.03 4.04
C TYR A 230 1.86 -21.51 5.11
N ILE A 231 1.24 -20.55 5.78
CA ILE A 231 0.14 -20.78 6.71
C ILE A 231 -1.14 -20.14 6.18
N LEU A 232 -2.26 -20.81 6.39
CA LEU A 232 -3.58 -20.18 6.30
C LEU A 232 -4.03 -19.83 7.70
N VAL A 233 -4.44 -18.58 7.87
CA VAL A 233 -4.81 -18.03 9.17
C VAL A 233 -6.22 -17.51 9.12
N GLY A 234 -6.99 -17.85 10.14
CA GLY A 234 -8.33 -17.34 10.31
C GLY A 234 -8.83 -17.50 11.74
N ARG A 235 -9.88 -16.76 12.07
CA ARG A 235 -10.61 -16.84 13.32
C ARG A 235 -12.08 -17.07 13.07
N VAL A 236 -12.70 -17.89 13.91
CA VAL A 236 -14.14 -18.03 13.92
C VAL A 236 -14.73 -16.77 14.54
N LYS A 237 -15.64 -16.09 13.85
CA LYS A 237 -16.37 -14.97 14.43
C LYS A 237 -17.25 -15.51 15.56
N LEU A 238 -16.85 -15.29 16.81
CA LEU A 238 -17.72 -15.52 17.96
C LEU A 238 -18.92 -14.57 17.84
N VAL A 239 -20.02 -15.05 17.25
CA VAL A 239 -21.31 -14.37 17.36
C VAL A 239 -21.73 -14.54 18.81
N LYS A 240 -21.52 -13.50 19.63
CA LYS A 240 -22.21 -13.40 20.92
C LYS A 240 -23.70 -13.42 20.62
N ARG A 241 -24.35 -14.56 20.85
CA ARG A 241 -25.79 -14.63 21.02
C ARG A 241 -26.09 -13.94 22.35
N TYR A 242 -26.57 -12.70 22.28
CA TYR A 242 -27.26 -12.06 23.39
C TYR A 242 -28.68 -12.58 23.48
#